data_AF-A0A3Q2NNW3-F1
#
_entry.id   AF-A0A3Q2NNW3-F1
#
_cell.length_a   1.000
_cell.length_b   1.000
_cell.length_c   1.000
_cell.angle_alpha   90.00
_cell.angle_beta   90.00
_cell.angle_gamma   90.00
#
_symmetry.space_group_name_H-M   'P 1'
#
loop_
_entity.id
_entity.type
_entity.pdbx_description
1 polymer ?
#
loop_
_entity_poly.entity_id
_entity_poly.type
_entity_poly.pdbx_seq_one_letter_code
_entity_poly.pdbx_strand_id
1 'polypeptide(L)'
;MDPSPDGQWRAGVDKSITSLEAGVAESLNHLRGQDSPALPQTSPPAATSRPGRQTLPEPRLTPPEPFLGDPDQCTAFLTQCEIHFELQPSSFPTDRTKIAYVISLLAGKAKLWGTSEWQSGSHIIHSYHGFSREIIRVFSPILPCRESTRGLLSLRQGDRTVSDYIIDFHLLAAQSLWNEHALVDVFLTGLNDRIKDEPATQDFPRSLKQLEDLASRIDLRLMERRKDRRATRTTPSRLPAAVSAAPLPSRAPADPEPMQLGRTALTKEERQRR
;
A
#
# COMPACT_ATOMS: atom_id res chain seq x y z
N MET A 1 -75.37 -8.55 -66.65
CA MET A 1 -74.01 -9.12 -66.61
C MET A 1 -73.09 -7.95 -66.36
N ASP A 2 -72.96 -7.55 -65.09
CA ASP A 2 -72.13 -6.41 -64.66
C ASP A 2 -70.69 -6.89 -64.42
N PRO A 3 -69.67 -6.18 -64.91
CA PRO A 3 -68.27 -6.57 -64.72
C PRO A 3 -67.77 -6.25 -63.30
N SER A 4 -67.02 -7.19 -62.73
CA SER A 4 -66.50 -7.16 -61.35
C SER A 4 -65.51 -5.99 -61.11
N PRO A 5 -65.62 -5.24 -60.00
CA PRO A 5 -64.82 -4.04 -59.72
C PRO A 5 -63.36 -4.29 -59.30
N ASP A 6 -62.93 -5.55 -59.15
CA ASP A 6 -61.62 -5.90 -58.59
C ASP A 6 -60.41 -5.60 -59.51
N GLY A 7 -60.62 -5.58 -60.84
CA GLY A 7 -59.53 -5.36 -61.80
C GLY A 7 -58.99 -3.93 -61.81
N GLN A 8 -59.87 -2.97 -61.51
CA GLN A 8 -59.54 -1.54 -61.62
C GLN A 8 -58.74 -1.04 -60.41
N TRP A 9 -58.97 -1.63 -59.23
CA TRP A 9 -58.20 -1.33 -58.03
C TRP A 9 -56.79 -1.91 -58.09
N ARG A 10 -56.65 -3.17 -58.55
CA ARG A 10 -55.33 -3.81 -58.75
C ARG A 10 -54.47 -3.05 -59.77
N ALA A 11 -55.06 -2.65 -60.90
CA ALA A 11 -54.37 -1.84 -61.90
C ALA A 11 -53.98 -0.44 -61.37
N GLY A 12 -54.72 0.11 -60.41
CA GLY A 12 -54.37 1.36 -59.73
C GLY A 12 -53.14 1.17 -58.83
N VAL A 13 -53.10 0.09 -58.05
CA VAL A 13 -51.99 -0.23 -57.14
C VAL A 13 -50.71 -0.52 -57.91
N ASP A 14 -50.77 -1.29 -59.00
CA ASP A 14 -49.58 -1.59 -59.82
C ASP A 14 -49.00 -0.33 -60.50
N LYS A 15 -49.86 0.62 -60.90
CA LYS A 15 -49.43 1.93 -61.40
C LYS A 15 -48.76 2.78 -60.32
N SER A 16 -49.25 2.71 -59.08
CA SER A 16 -48.63 3.42 -57.96
C SER A 16 -47.27 2.83 -57.57
N ILE A 17 -47.14 1.49 -57.59
CA ILE A 17 -45.87 0.80 -57.31
C ILE A 17 -44.83 1.15 -58.37
N THR A 18 -45.17 1.07 -59.65
CA THR A 18 -44.24 1.41 -60.75
C THR A 18 -43.82 2.88 -60.73
N SER A 19 -44.70 3.79 -60.31
CA SER A 19 -44.37 5.22 -60.13
C SER A 19 -43.37 5.45 -58.99
N LEU A 20 -43.54 4.73 -57.87
CA LEU A 20 -42.61 4.80 -56.74
C LEU A 20 -41.24 4.18 -57.08
N GLU A 21 -41.21 3.06 -57.80
CA GLU A 21 -39.97 2.43 -58.25
C GLU A 21 -39.19 3.34 -59.21
N ALA A 22 -39.87 4.04 -60.13
CA ALA A 22 -39.26 5.03 -61.00
C ALA A 22 -38.66 6.21 -60.22
N GLY A 23 -39.37 6.74 -59.21
CA GLY A 23 -38.88 7.83 -58.37
C GLY A 23 -37.66 7.45 -57.52
N VAL A 24 -37.60 6.20 -57.04
CA VAL A 24 -36.43 5.68 -56.30
C VAL A 24 -35.23 5.50 -57.24
N ALA A 25 -35.44 5.03 -58.47
CA ALA A 25 -34.39 4.90 -59.47
C ALA A 25 -33.82 6.26 -59.91
N GLU A 26 -34.68 7.28 -60.10
CA GLU A 26 -34.23 8.66 -60.37
C GLU A 26 -33.44 9.25 -59.19
N SER A 27 -33.89 9.01 -57.95
CA SER A 27 -33.20 9.48 -56.75
C SER A 27 -31.81 8.83 -56.59
N LEU A 28 -31.68 7.54 -56.91
CA LEU A 28 -30.41 6.81 -56.90
C LEU A 28 -29.45 7.28 -58.01
N ASN A 29 -29.96 7.59 -59.22
CA ASN A 29 -29.15 8.17 -60.28
C ASN A 29 -28.71 9.61 -59.96
N HIS A 30 -29.54 10.39 -59.27
CA HIS A 30 -29.17 11.74 -58.82
C HIS A 30 -28.04 11.71 -57.79
N LEU A 31 -28.06 10.75 -56.85
CA LEU A 31 -26.99 10.57 -55.86
C LEU A 31 -25.69 10.05 -56.48
N ARG A 32 -25.76 9.31 -57.60
CA ARG A 32 -24.59 8.81 -58.34
C ARG A 32 -23.96 9.88 -59.25
N GLY A 33 -24.70 10.92 -59.61
CA GLY A 33 -24.25 12.03 -60.47
C GLY A 33 -23.62 13.22 -59.73
N GLN A 34 -23.56 13.23 -58.40
CA GLN A 34 -22.80 14.23 -57.65
C GLN A 34 -21.31 13.88 -57.63
N ASP A 35 -20.65 14.15 -58.75
CA ASP A 35 -19.20 14.33 -58.80
C ASP A 35 -18.83 15.59 -58.00
N SER A 36 -17.95 15.45 -57.02
CA SER A 36 -17.29 16.57 -56.36
C SER A 36 -16.43 17.34 -57.39
N PRO A 37 -16.47 18.68 -57.44
CA PRO A 37 -15.54 19.41 -58.29
C PRO A 37 -14.11 19.22 -57.76
N ALA A 38 -13.26 18.63 -58.60
CA ALA A 38 -11.83 18.54 -58.37
C ALA A 38 -11.23 19.95 -58.19
N LEU A 39 -10.63 20.20 -57.03
CA LEU A 39 -9.78 21.36 -56.79
C LEU A 39 -8.52 21.27 -57.68
N PRO A 40 -7.98 22.41 -58.15
CA PRO A 40 -6.79 22.43 -59.00
C PRO A 40 -5.58 21.85 -58.27
N GLN A 41 -4.86 20.95 -58.94
CA GLN A 41 -3.61 20.35 -58.47
C GLN A 41 -2.57 21.46 -58.22
N THR A 42 -2.28 21.73 -56.95
CA THR A 42 -1.05 22.40 -56.53
C THR A 42 0.02 21.35 -56.29
N SER A 43 1.18 21.56 -56.90
CA SER A 43 2.40 20.77 -56.73
C SER A 43 2.69 20.51 -55.23
N PRO A 44 3.22 19.34 -54.84
CA PRO A 44 3.56 19.10 -53.45
C PRO A 44 4.72 20.02 -53.04
N PRO A 45 4.60 20.87 -52.00
CA PRO A 45 5.78 21.37 -51.34
C PRO A 45 6.44 20.19 -50.62
N ALA A 46 7.78 20.21 -50.63
CA ALA A 46 8.66 19.22 -50.03
C ALA A 46 8.10 18.67 -48.70
N ALA A 47 8.27 17.35 -48.53
CA ALA A 47 8.00 16.66 -47.29
C ALA A 47 8.68 17.37 -46.12
N THR A 48 7.93 18.22 -45.42
CA THR A 48 8.27 18.60 -44.05
C THR A 48 8.05 17.34 -43.25
N SER A 49 9.14 16.61 -42.98
CA SER A 49 9.16 15.55 -41.98
C SER A 49 8.59 16.14 -40.69
N ARG A 50 7.33 15.82 -40.42
CA ARG A 50 6.69 16.07 -39.14
C ARG A 50 7.66 15.47 -38.11
N PRO A 51 8.19 16.23 -37.13
CA PRO A 51 9.03 15.62 -36.12
C PRO A 51 8.18 14.52 -35.49
N GLY A 52 8.57 13.27 -35.75
CA GLY A 52 7.89 12.12 -35.20
C GLY A 52 7.75 12.38 -33.71
N ARG A 53 6.52 12.30 -33.21
CA ARG A 53 6.27 12.38 -31.77
C ARG A 53 7.17 11.31 -31.16
N GLN A 54 8.28 11.72 -30.54
CA GLN A 54 9.15 10.81 -29.82
C GLN A 54 8.34 10.38 -28.60
N THR A 55 7.49 9.37 -28.78
CA THR A 55 6.95 8.62 -27.66
C THR A 55 8.16 7.91 -27.09
N LEU A 56 8.64 8.39 -25.94
CA LEU A 56 9.60 7.63 -25.14
C LEU A 56 9.08 6.18 -25.03
N PRO A 57 9.92 5.17 -25.26
CA PRO A 57 9.49 3.78 -25.16
C PRO A 57 8.90 3.54 -23.77
N GLU A 58 7.65 3.08 -23.72
CA GLU A 58 7.00 2.75 -22.45
C GLU A 58 7.76 1.61 -21.74
N PRO A 59 7.99 1.70 -20.43
CA PRO A 59 8.67 0.66 -19.67
C PRO A 59 7.86 -0.64 -19.72
N ARG A 60 8.56 -1.77 -19.94
CA ARG A 60 7.92 -3.10 -19.88
C ARG A 60 7.87 -3.56 -18.44
N LEU A 61 6.66 -3.69 -17.92
CA LEU A 61 6.42 -4.18 -16.57
C LEU A 61 6.12 -5.68 -16.59
N THR A 62 6.60 -6.39 -15.56
CA THR A 62 6.15 -7.76 -15.29
C THR A 62 4.67 -7.74 -14.93
N PRO A 63 3.84 -8.62 -15.53
CA PRO A 63 2.42 -8.69 -15.20
C PRO A 63 2.20 -8.89 -13.69
N PRO A 64 1.17 -8.26 -13.10
CA PRO A 64 0.78 -8.49 -11.71
C PRO A 64 0.49 -9.97 -11.45
N GLU A 65 0.59 -10.38 -10.18
CA GLU A 65 0.17 -11.72 -9.78
C GLU A 65 -1.35 -11.91 -10.01
N PRO A 66 -1.80 -13.12 -10.39
CA PRO A 66 -3.21 -13.40 -10.57
C PRO A 66 -4.00 -13.21 -9.27
N PHE A 67 -5.15 -12.54 -9.34
CA PHE A 67 -6.00 -12.29 -8.17
C PHE A 67 -7.07 -13.38 -8.01
N LEU A 68 -7.03 -14.15 -6.92
CA LEU A 68 -7.95 -15.26 -6.67
C LEU A 68 -9.28 -14.84 -6.02
N GLY A 69 -9.35 -13.60 -5.50
CA GLY A 69 -10.51 -13.08 -4.75
C GLY A 69 -10.25 -12.88 -3.25
N ASP A 70 -8.98 -12.81 -2.82
CA ASP A 70 -8.64 -12.61 -1.41
C ASP A 70 -8.89 -11.17 -0.95
N PRO A 71 -9.64 -10.94 0.15
CA PRO A 71 -10.06 -9.61 0.57
C PRO A 71 -8.90 -8.67 0.91
N ASP A 72 -7.82 -9.22 1.48
CA ASP A 72 -6.67 -8.43 1.92
C ASP A 72 -5.78 -7.97 0.75
N GLN A 73 -5.88 -8.63 -0.40
CA GLN A 73 -5.04 -8.35 -1.58
C GLN A 73 -5.74 -7.51 -2.65
N CYS A 74 -7.06 -7.35 -2.61
CA CYS A 74 -7.81 -6.69 -3.67
C CYS A 74 -7.34 -5.25 -3.94
N THR A 75 -7.11 -4.46 -2.89
CA THR A 75 -6.64 -3.08 -3.04
C THR A 75 -5.24 -3.04 -3.63
N ALA A 76 -4.32 -3.85 -3.11
CA ALA A 76 -2.95 -3.94 -3.63
C ALA A 76 -2.92 -4.37 -5.11
N PHE A 77 -3.75 -5.35 -5.48
CA PHE A 77 -3.91 -5.79 -6.86
C PHE A 77 -4.40 -4.67 -7.80
N LEU A 78 -5.42 -3.91 -7.39
CA LEU A 78 -5.92 -2.78 -8.19
C LEU A 78 -4.89 -1.66 -8.33
N THR A 79 -4.19 -1.33 -7.24
CA THR A 79 -3.09 -0.35 -7.28
C THR A 79 -2.00 -0.79 -8.25
N GLN A 80 -1.64 -2.08 -8.26
CA GLN A 80 -0.67 -2.61 -9.22
C GLN A 80 -1.17 -2.45 -10.66
N CYS A 81 -2.45 -2.70 -10.93
CA CYS A 81 -3.03 -2.48 -12.26
C CYS A 81 -3.00 -1.00 -12.67
N GLU A 82 -3.29 -0.08 -11.74
CA GLU A 82 -3.24 1.36 -11.98
C GLU A 82 -1.84 1.84 -12.36
N ILE A 83 -0.82 1.34 -11.66
CA ILE A 83 0.59 1.59 -12.00
C ILE A 83 0.90 1.14 -13.42
N HIS A 84 0.42 -0.03 -13.85
CA HIS A 84 0.58 -0.48 -15.24
C HIS A 84 -0.11 0.44 -16.24
N PHE A 85 -1.31 0.93 -15.94
CA PHE A 85 -2.04 1.83 -16.82
C PHE A 85 -1.37 3.19 -16.95
N GLU A 86 -0.78 3.69 -15.86
CA GLU A 86 -0.07 4.97 -15.85
C GLU A 86 1.27 4.89 -16.60
N LEU A 87 1.97 3.77 -16.47
CA LEU A 87 3.27 3.56 -17.10
C LEU A 87 3.17 3.09 -18.57
N GLN A 88 2.03 2.52 -18.98
CA GLN A 88 1.80 2.01 -20.34
C GLN A 88 0.49 2.54 -20.99
N PRO A 89 0.29 3.88 -21.06
CA PRO A 89 -0.97 4.46 -21.51
C PRO A 89 -1.37 4.10 -22.95
N SER A 90 -0.39 3.85 -23.83
CA SER A 90 -0.65 3.43 -25.21
C SER A 90 -1.32 2.06 -25.31
N SER A 91 -1.03 1.18 -24.36
CA SER A 91 -1.61 -0.18 -24.29
C SER A 91 -3.02 -0.15 -23.68
N PHE A 92 -3.34 0.88 -22.89
CA PHE A 92 -4.60 0.99 -22.16
C PHE A 92 -5.35 2.31 -22.45
N PRO A 93 -5.68 2.61 -23.73
CA PRO A 93 -6.25 3.90 -24.13
C PRO A 93 -7.70 4.10 -23.68
N THR A 94 -8.39 3.06 -23.21
CA THR A 94 -9.81 3.12 -22.85
C THR A 94 -10.07 2.40 -21.53
N ASP A 95 -11.11 2.80 -20.81
CA ASP A 95 -11.55 2.07 -19.61
C ASP A 95 -11.87 0.61 -19.91
N ARG A 96 -12.42 0.32 -21.10
CA ARG A 96 -12.73 -1.04 -21.51
C ARG A 96 -11.48 -1.93 -21.66
N THR A 97 -10.36 -1.39 -22.17
CA THR A 97 -9.10 -2.14 -22.26
C THR A 97 -8.46 -2.33 -20.89
N LYS A 98 -8.54 -1.34 -19.99
CA LYS A 98 -8.13 -1.49 -18.59
C LYS A 98 -8.91 -2.60 -17.88
N ILE A 99 -10.24 -2.59 -17.99
CA ILE A 99 -11.11 -3.59 -17.36
C ILE A 99 -10.85 -4.99 -17.94
N ALA A 100 -10.69 -5.11 -19.26
CA ALA A 100 -10.33 -6.38 -19.89
C ALA A 100 -9.01 -6.93 -19.35
N TYR A 101 -8.02 -6.06 -19.15
CA TYR A 101 -6.75 -6.43 -18.53
C TYR A 101 -6.91 -6.91 -17.10
N VAL A 102 -7.64 -6.18 -16.26
CA VAL A 102 -7.93 -6.61 -14.88
C VAL A 102 -8.59 -7.99 -14.88
N ILE A 103 -9.65 -8.19 -15.70
CA ILE A 103 -10.34 -9.48 -15.82
C ILE A 103 -9.40 -10.61 -16.27
N SER A 104 -8.44 -10.31 -17.15
CA SER A 104 -7.45 -11.30 -17.61
C SER A 104 -6.52 -11.80 -16.51
N LEU A 105 -6.30 -10.97 -15.48
CA LEU A 105 -5.48 -11.29 -14.31
C LEU A 105 -6.30 -11.91 -13.17
N LEU A 106 -7.62 -12.02 -13.29
CA LEU A 106 -8.43 -12.70 -12.30
C LEU A 106 -8.25 -14.22 -12.41
N ALA A 107 -8.27 -14.89 -11.26
CA ALA A 107 -8.21 -16.35 -11.12
C ALA A 107 -9.36 -16.85 -10.23
N GLY A 108 -9.59 -18.16 -10.24
CA GLY A 108 -10.58 -18.81 -9.36
C GLY A 108 -11.98 -18.19 -9.44
N LYS A 109 -12.56 -17.88 -8.27
CA LYS A 109 -13.91 -17.30 -8.15
C LYS A 109 -13.97 -15.87 -8.69
N ALA A 110 -12.90 -15.09 -8.55
CA ALA A 110 -12.83 -13.75 -9.09
C ALA A 110 -12.96 -13.72 -10.62
N LYS A 111 -12.34 -14.70 -11.29
CA LYS A 111 -12.46 -14.83 -12.75
C LYS A 111 -13.89 -15.13 -13.20
N LEU A 112 -14.59 -16.04 -12.50
CA LEU A 112 -15.98 -16.36 -12.79
C LEU A 112 -16.88 -15.12 -12.67
N TRP A 113 -16.70 -14.34 -11.60
CA TRP A 113 -17.42 -13.08 -11.42
C TRP A 113 -17.10 -12.06 -12.54
N GLY A 114 -15.82 -11.78 -12.79
CA GLY A 114 -15.41 -10.76 -13.76
C GLY A 114 -15.83 -11.10 -15.19
N THR A 115 -15.74 -12.37 -15.59
CA THR A 115 -16.23 -12.82 -16.90
C THR A 115 -17.75 -12.77 -17.01
N SER A 116 -18.49 -13.03 -15.93
CA SER A 116 -19.94 -12.87 -15.88
C SER A 116 -20.37 -11.41 -16.09
N GLU A 117 -19.74 -10.46 -15.39
CA GLU A 117 -20.01 -9.02 -15.57
C GLU A 117 -19.65 -8.53 -16.99
N TRP A 118 -18.60 -9.09 -17.58
CA TRP A 118 -18.22 -8.81 -18.96
C TRP A 118 -19.25 -9.32 -19.97
N GLN A 119 -19.75 -10.53 -19.77
CA GLN A 119 -20.74 -11.16 -20.65
C GLN A 119 -22.12 -10.54 -20.52
N SER A 120 -22.51 -10.11 -19.31
CA SER A 120 -23.80 -9.46 -19.07
C SER A 120 -23.90 -8.07 -19.68
N GLY A 121 -22.77 -7.47 -20.08
CA GLY A 121 -22.75 -6.10 -20.60
C GLY A 121 -23.09 -5.06 -19.54
N SER A 122 -22.77 -5.35 -18.27
CA SER A 122 -23.08 -4.49 -17.13
C SER A 122 -22.51 -3.08 -17.32
N HIS A 123 -23.23 -2.05 -16.86
CA HIS A 123 -22.77 -0.66 -16.97
C HIS A 123 -21.38 -0.43 -16.35
N ILE A 124 -20.97 -1.25 -15.37
CA ILE A 124 -19.66 -1.18 -14.72
C ILE A 124 -18.50 -1.50 -15.67
N ILE A 125 -18.70 -2.29 -16.72
CA ILE A 125 -17.63 -2.68 -17.66
C ILE A 125 -17.24 -1.56 -18.64
N HIS A 126 -17.92 -0.42 -18.55
CA HIS A 126 -17.65 0.79 -19.34
C HIS A 126 -16.94 1.90 -18.55
N SER A 127 -16.79 1.74 -17.24
CA SER A 127 -16.11 2.70 -16.38
C SER A 127 -15.15 1.98 -15.46
N TYR A 128 -13.85 2.25 -15.59
CA TYR A 128 -12.83 1.59 -14.77
C TYR A 128 -13.08 1.87 -13.29
N HIS A 129 -13.43 3.12 -12.95
CA HIS A 129 -13.78 3.52 -11.60
C HIS A 129 -15.05 2.82 -11.08
N GLY A 130 -16.07 2.61 -11.93
CA GLY A 130 -17.25 1.84 -11.56
C GLY A 130 -16.91 0.38 -11.26
N PHE A 131 -16.11 -0.23 -12.14
CA PHE A 131 -15.64 -1.60 -11.99
C PHE A 131 -14.77 -1.80 -10.74
N SER A 132 -13.82 -0.89 -10.46
CA SER A 132 -12.94 -0.97 -9.30
C SER A 132 -13.70 -0.87 -7.98
N ARG A 133 -14.74 -0.03 -7.91
CA ARG A 133 -15.63 0.02 -6.75
C ARG A 133 -16.40 -1.28 -6.56
N GLU A 134 -16.87 -1.88 -7.64
CA GLU A 134 -17.68 -3.10 -7.56
C GLU A 134 -16.84 -4.32 -7.18
N ILE A 135 -15.64 -4.48 -7.74
CA ILE A 135 -14.73 -5.58 -7.35
C ILE A 135 -14.32 -5.45 -5.87
N ILE A 136 -14.05 -4.23 -5.37
CA ILE A 136 -13.79 -3.99 -3.93
C ILE A 136 -15.03 -4.36 -3.11
N ARG A 137 -16.22 -3.97 -3.55
CA ARG A 137 -17.48 -4.30 -2.84
C ARG A 137 -17.71 -5.81 -2.75
N VAL A 138 -17.38 -6.56 -3.80
CA VAL A 138 -17.59 -8.01 -3.88
C VAL A 138 -16.51 -8.80 -3.13
N PHE A 139 -15.24 -8.43 -3.30
CA PHE A 139 -14.10 -9.23 -2.80
C PHE A 139 -13.46 -8.67 -1.53
N SER A 140 -13.62 -7.39 -1.22
CA SER A 140 -13.17 -6.77 0.03
C SER A 140 -14.33 -6.14 0.82
N PRO A 141 -15.38 -6.90 1.17
CA PRO A 141 -16.52 -6.38 1.93
C PRO A 141 -16.19 -6.07 3.40
N ILE A 142 -14.98 -6.38 3.86
CA ILE A 142 -14.55 -6.13 5.23
C ILE A 142 -14.41 -4.62 5.42
N LEU A 143 -15.09 -4.07 6.44
CA LEU A 143 -14.90 -2.71 6.94
C LEU A 143 -13.42 -2.56 7.35
N PRO A 144 -12.53 -2.04 6.49
CA PRO A 144 -11.09 -2.10 6.71
C PRO A 144 -10.75 -1.41 8.03
N CYS A 145 -11.50 -0.35 8.33
CA CYS A 145 -11.46 0.40 9.57
C CYS A 145 -11.69 -0.45 10.82
N ARG A 146 -12.64 -1.41 10.85
CA ARG A 146 -12.96 -2.12 12.10
C ARG A 146 -11.89 -3.15 12.45
N GLU A 147 -11.43 -3.92 11.48
CA GLU A 147 -10.37 -4.91 11.71
C GLU A 147 -9.01 -4.23 11.91
N SER A 148 -8.70 -3.18 11.12
CA SER A 148 -7.48 -2.40 11.32
C SER A 148 -7.46 -1.72 12.69
N THR A 149 -8.60 -1.20 13.17
CA THR A 149 -8.73 -0.65 14.52
C THR A 149 -8.47 -1.71 15.60
N ARG A 150 -9.02 -2.92 15.45
CA ARG A 150 -8.76 -4.03 16.39
C ARG A 150 -7.30 -4.48 16.32
N GLY A 151 -6.73 -4.52 15.12
CA GLY A 151 -5.32 -4.75 14.86
C GLY A 151 -4.46 -3.74 15.60
N LEU A 152 -4.68 -2.43 15.41
CA LEU A 152 -3.97 -1.36 16.11
C LEU A 152 -4.05 -1.51 17.64
N LEU A 153 -5.25 -1.76 18.17
CA LEU A 153 -5.47 -1.92 19.61
C LEU A 153 -4.77 -3.15 20.20
N SER A 154 -4.62 -4.22 19.41
CA SER A 154 -3.98 -5.46 19.82
C SER A 154 -2.50 -5.55 19.45
N LEU A 155 -2.00 -4.67 18.57
CA LEU A 155 -0.62 -4.67 18.12
C LEU A 155 0.30 -4.37 19.30
N ARG A 156 1.27 -5.26 19.53
CA ARG A 156 2.31 -5.11 20.54
C ARG A 156 3.66 -5.33 19.87
N GLN A 157 4.64 -4.52 20.24
CA GLN A 157 6.03 -4.69 19.79
C GLN A 157 6.58 -6.05 20.23
N GLY A 158 6.32 -6.45 21.48
CA GLY A 158 6.82 -7.70 22.06
C GLY A 158 8.35 -7.77 22.02
N ASP A 159 8.87 -8.88 21.47
CA ASP A 159 10.31 -9.11 21.27
C ASP A 159 10.83 -8.65 19.90
N ARG A 160 9.96 -8.08 19.06
CA ARG A 160 10.34 -7.59 17.72
C ARG A 160 11.09 -6.26 17.79
N THR A 161 11.80 -5.94 16.71
CA THR A 161 12.47 -4.64 16.58
C THR A 161 11.46 -3.50 16.53
N VAL A 162 11.87 -2.30 16.93
CA VAL A 162 10.99 -1.12 16.79
C VAL A 162 10.64 -0.87 15.33
N SER A 163 11.57 -1.10 14.39
CA SER A 163 11.35 -0.91 12.97
C SER A 163 10.24 -1.82 12.41
N ASP A 164 10.26 -3.11 12.74
CA ASP A 164 9.22 -4.04 12.29
C ASP A 164 7.84 -3.63 12.85
N TYR A 165 7.81 -3.24 14.13
CA TYR A 165 6.58 -2.76 14.78
C TYR A 165 6.04 -1.49 14.11
N ILE A 166 6.91 -0.53 13.75
CA ILE A 166 6.51 0.69 13.03
C ILE A 166 5.86 0.34 11.68
N ILE A 167 6.44 -0.58 10.92
CA ILE A 167 5.90 -1.00 9.62
C ILE A 167 4.50 -1.59 9.79
N ASP A 168 4.33 -2.55 10.69
CA ASP A 168 3.03 -3.17 10.98
C ASP A 168 2.01 -2.13 11.44
N PHE A 169 2.44 -1.19 12.29
CA PHE A 169 1.58 -0.12 12.80
C PHE A 169 1.09 0.78 11.68
N HIS A 170 1.97 1.23 10.77
CA HIS A 170 1.58 2.06 9.62
C HIS A 170 0.66 1.33 8.65
N LEU A 171 0.88 0.04 8.42
CA LEU A 171 0.02 -0.77 7.57
C LEU A 171 -1.43 -0.80 8.10
N LEU A 172 -1.59 -0.95 9.42
CA LEU A 172 -2.90 -0.91 10.08
C LEU A 172 -3.45 0.52 10.17
N ALA A 173 -2.61 1.51 10.46
CA ALA A 173 -3.00 2.91 10.59
C ALA A 173 -3.53 3.48 9.26
N ALA A 174 -2.91 3.12 8.13
CA ALA A 174 -3.33 3.55 6.79
C ALA A 174 -4.76 3.13 6.45
N GLN A 175 -5.22 2.01 7.01
CA GLN A 175 -6.58 1.48 6.83
C GLN A 175 -7.52 1.90 7.98
N SER A 176 -7.02 2.64 8.97
CA SER A 176 -7.80 3.17 10.08
C SER A 176 -8.31 4.59 9.74
N LEU A 177 -9.44 4.97 10.33
CA LEU A 177 -9.97 6.34 10.23
C LEU A 177 -9.57 7.19 11.44
N TRP A 178 -8.47 6.84 12.11
CA TRP A 178 -8.06 7.49 13.35
C TRP A 178 -7.22 8.73 13.10
N ASN A 179 -7.39 9.74 13.95
CA ASN A 179 -6.57 10.94 13.90
C ASN A 179 -5.18 10.67 14.51
N GLU A 180 -4.23 11.57 14.22
CA GLU A 180 -2.84 11.40 14.66
C GLU A 180 -2.70 11.30 16.19
N HIS A 181 -3.50 12.05 16.96
CA HIS A 181 -3.48 11.97 18.42
C HIS A 181 -3.84 10.57 18.94
N ALA A 182 -4.89 9.95 18.40
CA ALA A 182 -5.27 8.59 18.77
C ALA A 182 -4.19 7.56 18.34
N LEU A 183 -3.54 7.79 17.20
CA LEU A 183 -2.44 6.95 16.74
C LEU A 183 -1.23 7.04 17.68
N VAL A 184 -0.88 8.24 18.16
CA VAL A 184 0.20 8.43 19.15
C VAL A 184 -0.08 7.63 20.43
N ASP A 185 -1.29 7.75 20.99
CA ASP A 185 -1.66 7.08 22.24
C ASP A 185 -1.60 5.55 22.12
N VAL A 186 -2.08 5.01 21.00
CA VAL A 186 -2.07 3.56 20.78
C VAL A 186 -0.70 3.04 20.38
N PHE A 187 0.09 3.80 19.62
CA PHE A 187 1.48 3.46 19.35
C PHE A 187 2.26 3.33 20.65
N LEU A 188 2.13 4.31 21.56
CA LEU A 188 2.71 4.27 22.89
C LEU A 188 2.28 3.02 23.63
N THR A 189 0.99 2.76 23.70
CA THR A 189 0.45 1.60 24.43
C THR A 189 1.05 0.28 23.93
N GLY A 190 1.31 0.16 22.62
CA GLY A 190 1.86 -1.05 22.01
C GLY A 190 3.39 -1.22 22.12
N LEU A 191 4.14 -0.17 22.46
CA LEU A 191 5.60 -0.26 22.66
C LEU A 191 5.98 -1.14 23.86
N ASN A 192 7.19 -1.68 23.85
CA ASN A 192 7.74 -2.42 24.97
C ASN A 192 7.99 -1.50 26.18
N ASP A 193 7.69 -1.97 27.39
CA ASP A 193 7.86 -1.20 28.64
C ASP A 193 9.28 -0.67 28.81
N ARG A 194 10.29 -1.43 28.38
CA ARG A 194 11.71 -1.00 28.39
C ARG A 194 11.96 0.28 27.60
N ILE A 195 11.18 0.52 26.56
CA ILE A 195 11.26 1.73 25.73
C ILE A 195 10.39 2.84 26.31
N LYS A 196 9.27 2.49 26.97
CA LYS A 196 8.38 3.41 27.69
C LYS A 196 8.93 3.93 29.01
N ASP A 197 9.93 3.27 29.61
CA ASP A 197 10.56 3.68 30.88
C ASP A 197 11.71 4.68 30.70
N GLU A 198 12.39 4.67 29.55
CA GLU A 198 13.44 5.65 29.17
C GLU A 198 12.97 7.08 28.75
N PRO A 199 11.70 7.39 28.39
CA PRO A 199 11.27 8.70 27.94
C PRO A 199 10.96 9.69 29.09
N ALA A 200 11.18 9.31 30.35
CA ALA A 200 10.79 10.13 31.52
C ALA A 200 11.47 11.51 31.61
N THR A 201 12.48 11.81 30.78
CA THR A 201 13.28 13.05 30.84
C THR A 201 13.15 13.94 29.60
N GLN A 202 12.41 13.55 28.56
CA GLN A 202 12.33 14.28 27.29
C GLN A 202 10.91 14.83 27.05
N ASP A 203 10.78 16.01 26.43
CA ASP A 203 9.48 16.56 26.04
C ASP A 203 8.67 15.51 25.28
N PHE A 204 7.45 15.25 25.76
CA PHE A 204 6.61 14.19 25.23
C PHE A 204 6.29 14.48 23.74
N PRO A 205 6.55 13.53 22.83
CA PRO A 205 6.38 13.75 21.40
C PRO A 205 4.92 14.08 21.07
N ARG A 206 4.72 15.11 20.25
CA ARG A 206 3.37 15.59 19.86
C ARG A 206 2.91 15.07 18.51
N SER A 207 3.79 14.39 17.78
CA SER A 207 3.50 13.75 16.50
C SER A 207 3.95 12.30 16.51
N LEU A 208 3.30 11.49 15.67
CA LEU A 208 3.62 10.07 15.56
C LEU A 208 5.08 9.88 15.11
N LYS A 209 5.53 10.68 14.13
CA LYS A 209 6.91 10.63 13.63
C LYS A 209 7.95 10.93 14.72
N GLN A 210 7.72 11.94 15.56
CA GLN A 210 8.66 12.25 16.64
C GLN A 210 8.76 11.07 17.63
N LEU A 211 7.63 10.43 17.92
CA LEU A 211 7.60 9.27 18.79
C LEU A 211 8.34 8.07 18.20
N GLU A 212 8.17 7.80 16.90
CA GLU A 212 8.89 6.75 16.18
C GLU A 212 10.41 6.96 16.18
N ASP A 213 10.85 8.20 15.94
CA ASP A 213 12.26 8.59 15.99
C ASP A 213 12.85 8.41 17.40
N LEU A 214 12.09 8.78 18.43
CA LEU A 214 12.47 8.57 19.83
C LEU A 214 12.59 7.08 20.16
N ALA A 215 11.57 6.28 19.84
CA ALA A 215 11.54 4.85 20.09
C ALA A 215 12.70 4.13 19.39
N SER A 216 12.96 4.46 18.12
CA SER A 216 14.06 3.87 17.34
C SER A 216 15.42 4.22 17.94
N ARG A 217 15.61 5.47 18.39
CA ARG A 217 16.86 5.90 19.04
C ARG A 217 17.08 5.20 20.38
N ILE A 218 16.03 5.00 21.17
CA ILE A 218 16.11 4.26 22.44
C ILE A 218 16.45 2.79 22.18
N ASP A 219 15.79 2.15 21.19
CA ASP A 219 16.06 0.77 20.81
C ASP A 219 17.51 0.56 20.40
N LEU A 220 18.06 1.44 19.55
CA LEU A 220 19.46 1.39 19.14
C LEU A 220 20.41 1.44 20.35
N ARG A 221 20.19 2.39 21.28
CA ARG A 221 20.99 2.51 22.51
C ARG A 221 20.87 1.28 23.41
N LEU A 222 19.68 0.67 23.49
CA LEU A 222 19.46 -0.55 24.27
C LEU A 222 20.16 -1.75 23.63
N MET A 223 20.13 -1.85 22.29
CA MET A 223 20.85 -2.88 21.55
C MET A 223 22.36 -2.76 21.73
N GLU A 224 22.92 -1.55 21.64
CA GLU A 224 24.34 -1.27 21.90
C GLU A 224 24.75 -1.71 23.31
N ARG A 225 24.00 -1.28 24.35
CA ARG A 225 24.25 -1.69 25.74
C ARG A 225 24.20 -3.21 25.93
N ARG A 226 23.31 -3.91 25.23
CA ARG A 226 23.25 -5.40 25.26
C ARG A 226 24.47 -6.04 24.62
N LYS A 227 24.94 -5.49 23.49
CA LYS A 227 26.14 -5.96 22.78
C LYS A 227 27.39 -5.80 23.65
N ASP A 228 27.55 -4.65 24.29
CA ASP A 228 28.68 -4.37 25.18
C ASP A 228 28.72 -5.28 26.41
N ARG A 229 27.55 -5.53 27.04
CA ARG A 229 27.43 -6.50 28.15
C ARG A 229 27.75 -7.93 27.73
N ARG A 230 27.45 -8.31 26.48
CA ARG A 230 27.78 -9.64 25.95
C ARG A 230 29.28 -9.76 25.66
N ALA A 231 29.92 -8.70 25.16
CA ALA A 231 31.36 -8.64 24.94
C ALA A 231 32.16 -8.68 26.25
N THR A 232 31.72 -7.97 27.29
CA THR A 232 32.37 -7.97 28.61
C THR A 232 32.17 -9.26 29.40
N ARG A 233 31.11 -10.04 29.13
CA ARG A 233 30.90 -11.37 29.75
C ARG A 233 31.70 -12.50 29.09
N THR A 234 32.26 -12.29 27.91
CA THR A 234 33.02 -13.31 27.17
C THR A 234 34.53 -13.19 27.36
N THR A 235 35.01 -12.14 28.04
CA THR A 235 36.40 -12.05 28.52
C THR A 235 36.51 -12.69 29.91
N PRO A 236 37.19 -13.85 30.07
CA PRO A 236 37.51 -14.34 31.40
C PRO A 236 38.56 -13.40 31.99
N SER A 237 38.12 -12.48 32.87
CA SER A 237 39.01 -11.63 33.64
C SER A 237 39.82 -12.53 34.58
N ARG A 238 41.05 -12.84 34.15
CA ARG A 238 42.05 -13.54 34.96
C ARG A 238 42.54 -12.54 36.02
N LEU A 239 41.90 -12.57 37.19
CA LEU A 239 42.32 -11.76 38.34
C LEU A 239 43.80 -12.09 38.66
N PRO A 240 44.69 -11.10 38.83
CA PRO A 240 46.02 -11.37 39.36
C PRO A 240 45.88 -11.79 40.83
N ALA A 241 46.46 -12.95 41.15
CA ALA A 241 46.47 -13.51 42.48
C ALA A 241 47.07 -12.53 43.50
N ALA A 242 46.40 -12.38 44.63
CA ALA A 242 46.87 -11.61 45.77
C ALA A 242 48.22 -12.16 46.26
N VAL A 243 49.25 -11.30 46.28
CA VAL A 243 50.50 -11.61 46.96
C VAL A 243 50.35 -11.30 48.45
N SER A 244 50.55 -12.34 49.26
CA SER A 244 50.46 -12.34 50.70
C SER A 244 51.79 -11.89 51.33
N ALA A 245 51.70 -10.89 52.21
CA ALA A 245 52.46 -10.61 53.44
C ALA A 245 53.98 -10.96 53.58
N ALA A 246 54.76 -9.96 54.03
CA ALA A 246 55.85 -10.10 55.01
C ALA A 246 56.17 -8.75 55.70
N PRO A 247 56.74 -8.72 56.92
CA PRO A 247 56.42 -7.74 57.97
C PRO A 247 57.43 -6.59 58.19
N LEU A 248 56.93 -5.48 58.78
CA LEU A 248 57.67 -4.29 59.25
C LEU A 248 58.36 -4.52 60.61
N PRO A 249 59.47 -3.81 60.92
CA PRO A 249 59.85 -3.50 62.30
C PRO A 249 59.56 -2.03 62.69
N SER A 250 59.25 -1.89 63.97
CA SER A 250 58.71 -0.74 64.71
C SER A 250 59.69 0.40 64.98
N ARG A 251 59.21 1.66 64.93
CA ARG A 251 59.61 2.75 65.86
C ARG A 251 58.56 3.88 65.87
N ALA A 252 58.00 4.16 67.04
CA ALA A 252 57.06 5.25 67.35
C ALA A 252 57.80 6.46 67.98
N PRO A 253 57.15 7.52 68.53
CA PRO A 253 55.87 8.19 68.22
C PRO A 253 56.02 9.73 68.09
N ALA A 254 54.98 10.47 67.63
CA ALA A 254 54.66 11.83 68.13
C ALA A 254 53.30 12.35 67.59
N ASP A 255 52.40 12.56 68.55
CA ASP A 255 51.37 13.62 68.66
C ASP A 255 50.02 13.59 67.92
N PRO A 256 48.95 14.17 68.55
CA PRO A 256 47.63 13.54 68.60
C PRO A 256 46.46 14.38 68.03
N GLU A 257 45.43 13.64 67.58
CA GLU A 257 43.96 13.92 67.61
C GLU A 257 43.37 15.14 66.84
N PRO A 258 42.14 15.06 66.27
CA PRO A 258 40.93 14.69 67.03
C PRO A 258 39.79 13.91 66.32
N MET A 259 38.96 13.29 67.18
CA MET A 259 37.52 13.03 67.04
C MET A 259 37.02 12.10 65.93
N GLN A 260 36.79 10.83 66.27
CA GLN A 260 35.44 10.26 66.08
C GLN A 260 35.18 9.03 66.96
N LEU A 261 34.32 9.25 67.95
CA LEU A 261 33.76 8.27 68.86
C LEU A 261 32.78 7.34 68.13
N GLY A 262 32.82 6.05 68.46
CA GLY A 262 31.60 5.22 68.50
C GLY A 262 31.34 4.27 67.33
N ARG A 263 32.13 3.19 67.22
CA ARG A 263 31.64 1.91 66.67
C ARG A 263 32.10 0.75 67.55
N THR A 264 31.31 0.46 68.57
CA THR A 264 31.41 -0.78 69.36
C THR A 264 30.95 -1.97 68.50
N ALA A 265 31.88 -2.56 67.75
CA ALA A 265 31.68 -3.91 67.23
C ALA A 265 32.13 -4.88 68.34
N LEU A 266 31.15 -5.47 69.04
CA LEU A 266 31.38 -6.55 69.99
C LEU A 266 32.15 -7.70 69.30
N THR A 267 33.31 -8.06 69.86
CA THR A 267 34.15 -9.16 69.39
C THR A 267 33.51 -10.52 69.68
N LYS A 268 33.89 -11.52 68.89
CA LYS A 268 33.27 -12.85 68.87
C LYS A 268 33.38 -13.59 70.22
N GLU A 269 34.34 -13.25 71.07
CA GLU A 269 34.47 -13.88 72.39
C GLU A 269 33.38 -13.50 73.40
N GLU A 270 32.70 -12.35 73.28
CA GLU A 270 31.66 -11.94 74.24
C GLU A 270 30.29 -12.62 73.98
N ARG A 271 30.14 -13.29 72.83
CA ARG A 271 28.89 -13.96 72.42
C ARG A 271 28.78 -15.42 72.89
N GLN A 272 29.87 -15.99 73.41
CA GLN A 272 29.93 -17.39 73.85
C GLN A 272 29.91 -17.56 75.38
N ARG A 273 29.63 -16.47 76.12
CA ARG A 273 29.54 -16.48 77.59
C ARG A 273 28.15 -16.12 78.14
N ARG A 274 27.10 -16.19 77.31
CA ARG A 274 25.70 -16.08 77.72
C ARG A 274 24.93 -17.32 77.31
#